data_AF-A0A954KGD6-F1
#
_entry.id   AF-A0A954KGD6-F1
#
_cell.length_a   1.000
_cell.length_b   1.000
_cell.length_c   1.000
_cell.angle_alpha   90.00
_cell.angle_beta   90.00
_cell.angle_gamma   90.00
#
_symmetry.space_group_name_H-M   'P 1'
#
loop_
_entity.id
_entity.type
_entity.pdbx_description
1 polymer ?
#
loop_
_entity_poly.entity_id
_entity_poly.type
_entity_poly.pdbx_seq_one_letter_code
_entity_poly.pdbx_strand_id
1 'polypeptide(L)'
;MPQVGLFIPCYVDQLYPDVGMATVEILERFGCSVEFPTAQTCCGQPMANTGCTADARPLAEMFLRIFEKYEYVVAPSGSCVAMVRKHYEEFFHGDERFAAFKDRVFELTEFLVDVLKVTEVTGEFPYRVGLHQSCHGLRELRLASYSETV
;
A
#
# COMPACT_ATOMS: atom_id res chain seq x y z
N MET A 1 -17.88 -4.66 -9.16
CA MET A 1 -16.90 -3.56 -9.15
C MET A 1 -16.09 -3.73 -7.87
N PRO A 2 -14.77 -3.99 -7.92
CA PRO A 2 -13.97 -4.21 -6.71
C PRO A 2 -14.11 -3.03 -5.74
N GLN A 3 -14.33 -3.30 -4.45
CA GLN A 3 -14.39 -2.26 -3.43
C GLN A 3 -13.02 -2.04 -2.81
N VAL A 4 -12.45 -0.86 -3.04
CA VAL A 4 -11.09 -0.51 -2.62
C VAL A 4 -11.15 0.53 -1.49
N GLY A 5 -10.64 0.14 -0.32
CA GLY A 5 -10.26 1.09 0.72
C GLY A 5 -8.93 1.74 0.35
N LEU A 6 -8.95 3.02 0.02
CA LEU A 6 -7.75 3.76 -0.33
C LEU A 6 -6.97 4.15 0.93
N PHE A 7 -5.77 3.60 1.07
CA PHE A 7 -4.84 4.02 2.10
C PHE A 7 -3.84 5.02 1.51
N ILE A 8 -3.92 6.27 1.95
CA ILE A 8 -2.99 7.33 1.58
C ILE A 8 -1.88 7.44 2.64
N PRO A 9 -0.61 7.20 2.27
CA PRO A 9 0.53 7.42 3.15
C PRO A 9 0.56 8.85 3.68
N CYS A 10 0.97 9.03 4.93
CA CYS A 10 1.02 10.34 5.57
C CYS A 10 1.89 11.36 4.80
N TYR A 11 2.98 10.94 4.17
CA TYR A 11 3.82 11.84 3.37
C TYR A 11 3.17 12.20 2.02
N VAL A 12 2.34 11.31 1.45
CA VAL A 12 1.57 11.62 0.25
C VAL A 12 0.53 12.68 0.59
N ASP A 13 -0.24 12.47 1.66
CA ASP A 13 -1.24 13.42 2.12
C ASP A 13 -0.66 14.81 2.42
N GLN A 14 0.48 14.86 3.12
CA GLN A 14 1.05 16.11 3.60
C GLN A 14 1.95 16.84 2.60
N LEU A 15 2.63 16.12 1.69
CA LEU A 15 3.67 16.70 0.84
C LEU A 15 3.38 16.56 -0.66
N TYR A 16 2.66 15.52 -1.07
CA TYR A 16 2.44 15.19 -2.49
C TYR A 16 0.98 14.75 -2.76
N PRO A 17 -0.03 15.57 -2.40
CA PRO A 17 -1.44 15.17 -2.44
C PRO A 17 -1.90 14.78 -3.86
N ASP A 18 -1.29 15.36 -4.89
CA ASP A 18 -1.56 15.03 -6.29
C ASP A 18 -1.33 13.53 -6.61
N VAL A 19 -0.41 12.87 -5.89
CA VAL A 19 -0.20 11.41 -6.02
C VAL A 19 -1.41 10.63 -5.51
N GLY A 20 -2.02 11.09 -4.42
CA GLY A 20 -3.26 10.51 -3.90
C GLY A 20 -4.40 10.66 -4.90
N MET A 21 -4.58 11.86 -5.45
CA MET A 21 -5.61 12.13 -6.48
C MET A 21 -5.40 11.29 -7.74
N ALA A 22 -4.17 11.23 -8.25
CA ALA A 22 -3.83 10.39 -9.41
C ALA A 22 -4.08 8.90 -9.14
N THR A 23 -3.87 8.44 -7.90
CA THR A 23 -4.17 7.06 -7.51
C THR A 23 -5.67 6.76 -7.60
N VAL A 24 -6.53 7.69 -7.17
CA VAL A 24 -7.98 7.56 -7.32
C VAL A 24 -8.36 7.48 -8.80
N GLU A 25 -7.87 8.42 -9.61
CA GLU A 25 -8.17 8.45 -11.05
C GLU A 25 -7.77 7.16 -11.76
N ILE A 26 -6.60 6.60 -11.43
CA ILE A 26 -6.14 5.32 -11.99
C ILE A 26 -7.09 4.19 -11.57
N LEU A 27 -7.40 4.06 -10.29
CA LEU A 27 -8.26 2.99 -9.78
C LEU A 27 -9.67 3.05 -10.36
N GLU A 28 -10.27 4.24 -10.42
CA GLU A 28 -11.60 4.45 -11.02
C GLU A 28 -11.59 4.16 -12.52
N ARG A 29 -10.52 4.55 -13.25
CA ARG A 29 -10.37 4.24 -14.68
C ARG A 29 -10.31 2.74 -14.96
N PHE A 30 -9.75 1.95 -14.05
CA PHE A 30 -9.75 0.49 -14.13
C PHE A 30 -10.98 -0.16 -13.46
N GLY A 31 -12.04 0.63 -13.21
CA GLY A 31 -13.34 0.12 -12.78
C GLY A 31 -13.39 -0.29 -11.31
N CYS A 32 -12.65 0.38 -10.43
CA CYS A 32 -12.76 0.19 -8.97
C CYS A 32 -13.76 1.20 -8.36
N SER A 33 -14.44 0.77 -7.31
CA SER A 33 -15.14 1.69 -6.39
C SER A 33 -14.17 2.07 -5.27
N VAL A 34 -13.78 3.34 -5.21
CA VAL A 34 -12.75 3.79 -4.26
C VAL A 34 -13.40 4.53 -3.09
N GLU A 35 -13.12 4.10 -1.86
CA GLU A 35 -13.51 4.80 -0.63
C GLU A 35 -12.25 5.26 0.11
N PHE A 36 -12.17 6.54 0.44
CA PHE A 36 -11.13 7.09 1.31
C PHE A 36 -11.67 7.20 2.75
N PRO A 37 -11.30 6.29 3.67
CA PRO A 37 -11.72 6.41 5.06
C PRO A 37 -10.98 7.57 5.74
N THR A 38 -11.69 8.65 6.08
CA THR A 38 -11.12 9.86 6.68
C THR A 38 -10.55 9.67 8.09
N ALA A 39 -10.87 8.54 8.74
CA ALA A 39 -10.31 8.16 10.04
C ALA A 39 -8.88 7.60 9.96
N GLN A 40 -8.34 7.38 8.76
CA GLN A 40 -7.00 6.82 8.59
C GLN A 40 -5.89 7.77 9.06
N THR A 41 -4.76 7.20 9.44
CA THR A 41 -3.58 7.94 9.94
C THR A 41 -2.30 7.40 9.27
N CYS A 42 -1.15 7.45 9.95
CA CYS A 42 0.10 6.83 9.48
C CYS A 42 0.08 5.29 9.65
N CYS A 43 0.85 4.57 8.82
CA CYS A 43 1.16 3.14 8.99
C CYS A 43 2.14 2.84 10.14
N GLY A 44 2.67 3.88 10.79
CA GLY A 44 3.59 3.73 11.92
C GLY A 44 5.05 3.38 11.57
N GLN A 45 5.39 3.23 10.28
CA GLN A 45 6.75 2.89 9.86
C GLN A 45 7.85 3.82 10.43
N PRO A 46 7.69 5.16 10.48
CA PRO A 46 8.72 6.01 11.05
C PRO A 46 9.07 5.67 12.51
N MET A 47 8.07 5.35 13.34
CA MET A 47 8.29 4.96 14.74
C MET A 47 8.96 3.60 14.85
N ALA A 48 8.54 2.63 14.04
CA ALA A 48 9.17 1.30 14.00
C ALA A 48 10.65 1.42 13.61
N ASN A 49 10.97 2.24 12.61
CA ASN A 49 12.34 2.44 12.14
C ASN A 49 13.25 3.15 13.16
N THR A 50 12.69 3.94 14.07
CA THR A 50 13.46 4.68 15.09
C THR A 50 13.55 3.96 16.44
N GLY A 51 13.05 2.72 16.54
CA GLY A 51 13.01 1.96 17.79
C GLY A 51 11.88 2.36 18.74
N CYS A 52 10.95 3.20 18.29
CA CYS A 52 9.73 3.59 19.00
C CYS A 52 8.59 2.60 18.70
N THR A 53 8.90 1.30 18.61
CA THR A 53 7.98 0.25 18.15
C THR A 53 6.70 0.17 18.99
N ALA A 54 6.78 0.46 20.30
CA ALA A 54 5.61 0.53 21.18
C ALA A 54 4.59 1.59 20.74
N ASP A 55 5.05 2.71 20.15
CA ASP A 55 4.18 3.79 19.67
C ASP A 55 3.53 3.46 18.32
N ALA A 56 4.05 2.47 17.59
CA ALA A 56 3.46 1.99 16.34
C ALA A 56 2.26 1.05 16.55
N ARG A 57 2.19 0.35 17.70
CA ARG A 57 1.12 -0.62 17.99
C ARG A 57 -0.30 -0.01 17.92
N PRO A 58 -0.60 1.14 18.55
CA PRO A 58 -1.94 1.74 18.46
C PRO A 58 -2.35 2.09 17.02
N LEU A 59 -1.38 2.43 16.16
CA LEU A 59 -1.62 2.73 14.75
C LEU A 59 -1.90 1.46 13.95
N ALA A 60 -1.19 0.36 14.24
CA ALA A 60 -1.46 -0.94 13.63
C ALA A 60 -2.88 -1.43 13.96
N GLU A 61 -3.28 -1.34 15.23
CA GLU A 61 -4.64 -1.68 15.67
C GLU A 61 -5.70 -0.78 15.01
N MET A 62 -5.44 0.53 14.89
CA MET A 62 -6.32 1.47 14.19
C MET A 62 -6.45 1.13 12.70
N PHE A 63 -5.33 0.84 12.05
CA PHE A 63 -5.30 0.46 10.64
C PHE A 63 -6.18 -0.76 10.39
N LEU A 64 -6.01 -1.83 11.17
CA LEU A 64 -6.83 -3.03 11.05
C LEU A 64 -8.32 -2.73 11.27
N ARG A 65 -8.68 -1.93 12.28
CA ARG A 65 -10.09 -1.54 12.53
C ARG A 65 -10.71 -0.79 11.37
N ILE A 66 -9.97 0.12 10.75
CA ILE A 66 -10.49 0.97 9.67
C ILE A 66 -10.65 0.15 8.38
N PHE A 67 -9.66 -0.68 8.08
CA PHE A 67 -9.51 -1.24 6.75
C PHE A 67 -10.01 -2.69 6.62
N GLU A 68 -10.23 -3.43 7.70
CA GLU A 68 -10.65 -4.84 7.63
C GLU A 68 -11.95 -5.08 6.86
N LYS A 69 -12.82 -4.05 6.81
CA LYS A 69 -14.13 -4.09 6.15
C LYS A 69 -14.03 -4.09 4.62
N TYR A 70 -12.88 -3.69 4.07
CA TYR A 70 -12.71 -3.61 2.62
C TYR A 70 -12.30 -4.95 2.02
N GLU A 71 -12.76 -5.18 0.81
CA GLU A 71 -12.34 -6.31 -0.02
C GLU A 71 -10.84 -6.19 -0.36
N TYR A 72 -10.42 -4.99 -0.75
CA TYR A 72 -9.04 -4.64 -1.05
C TYR A 72 -8.63 -3.34 -0.38
N VAL A 73 -7.40 -3.27 0.09
CA VAL A 73 -6.76 -2.03 0.57
C VAL A 73 -5.61 -1.71 -0.36
N VAL A 74 -5.60 -0.53 -0.97
CA VAL A 74 -4.58 -0.15 -1.95
C VAL A 74 -3.88 1.12 -1.49
N ALA A 75 -2.56 1.14 -1.60
CA ALA A 75 -1.75 2.31 -1.27
C ALA A 75 -0.65 2.58 -2.31
N PRO A 76 -0.40 3.85 -2.67
CA PRO A 76 0.71 4.24 -3.54
C PRO A 76 2.05 4.31 -2.78
N SER A 77 2.37 3.28 -2.00
CA SER A 77 3.64 3.21 -1.25
C SER A 77 4.01 1.78 -0.86
N GLY A 78 5.06 1.27 -1.48
CA GLY A 78 5.62 -0.03 -1.13
C GLY A 78 6.11 -0.11 0.32
N SER A 79 6.62 0.99 0.91
CA SER A 79 7.10 0.97 2.29
C SER A 79 5.96 0.88 3.30
N CYS A 80 4.85 1.57 3.05
CA CYS A 80 3.68 1.52 3.91
C CYS A 80 2.96 0.17 3.81
N VAL A 81 2.86 -0.40 2.61
CA VAL A 81 2.30 -1.74 2.40
C VAL A 81 3.19 -2.81 3.04
N ALA A 82 4.52 -2.69 2.91
CA ALA A 82 5.46 -3.59 3.58
C ALA A 82 5.34 -3.52 5.11
N MET A 83 5.25 -2.31 5.67
CA MET A 83 5.00 -2.11 7.11
C MET A 83 3.79 -2.91 7.58
N VAL A 84 2.65 -2.77 6.88
CA VAL A 84 1.43 -3.49 7.23
C VAL A 84 1.59 -5.00 7.05
N ARG A 85 2.09 -5.48 5.90
CA ARG A 85 2.11 -6.92 5.59
C ARG A 85 3.17 -7.71 6.34
N LYS A 86 4.30 -7.09 6.68
CA LYS A 86 5.49 -7.78 7.20
C LYS A 86 5.76 -7.47 8.66
N HIS A 87 5.52 -6.23 9.09
CA HIS A 87 5.97 -5.75 10.40
C HIS A 87 4.85 -5.68 11.44
N TYR A 88 3.58 -5.56 11.03
CA TYR A 88 2.46 -5.57 11.98
C TYR A 88 2.29 -6.90 12.73
N GLU A 89 2.84 -8.00 12.21
CA GLU A 89 2.79 -9.30 12.89
C GLU A 89 3.41 -9.25 14.30
N GLU A 90 4.40 -8.37 14.52
CA GLU A 90 4.97 -8.12 15.85
C GLU A 90 3.94 -7.57 16.86
N PHE A 91 2.86 -6.92 16.39
CA PHE A 91 1.84 -6.35 17.26
C PHE A 91 0.67 -7.29 17.51
N PHE A 92 0.37 -8.15 16.53
CA PHE A 92 -0.80 -9.01 16.52
C PHE A 92 -0.52 -10.46 16.91
N HIS A 93 0.75 -10.91 16.86
CA HIS A 93 1.21 -12.21 17.38
C HIS A 93 0.32 -13.41 16.98
N GLY A 94 0.00 -13.57 15.69
CA GLY A 94 -0.84 -14.67 15.22
C GLY A 94 -2.35 -14.47 15.34
N ASP A 95 -2.82 -13.23 15.54
CA ASP A 95 -4.25 -12.89 15.42
C ASP A 95 -4.80 -13.32 14.05
N GLU A 96 -5.75 -14.27 14.05
CA GLU A 96 -6.38 -14.81 12.85
C GLU A 96 -7.06 -13.72 12.00
N ARG A 97 -7.61 -12.68 12.63
CA ARG A 97 -8.22 -11.55 11.95
C ARG A 97 -7.19 -10.78 11.14
N PHE A 98 -6.02 -10.52 11.72
CA PHE A 98 -4.93 -9.86 11.01
C PHE A 98 -4.33 -10.76 9.93
N ALA A 99 -4.16 -12.06 10.21
CA ALA A 99 -3.67 -13.03 9.25
C ALA A 99 -4.56 -13.09 7.99
N ALA A 100 -5.89 -13.07 8.15
CA ALA A 100 -6.84 -13.01 7.04
C ALA A 100 -6.93 -11.62 6.35
N PHE A 101 -6.44 -10.56 7.01
CA PHE A 101 -6.49 -9.20 6.50
C PHE A 101 -5.25 -8.83 5.68
N LYS A 102 -4.05 -9.17 6.15
CA LYS A 102 -2.80 -8.62 5.59
C LYS A 102 -2.61 -8.91 4.10
N ASP A 103 -3.11 -10.03 3.61
CA ASP A 103 -3.01 -10.41 2.19
C ASP A 103 -4.03 -9.67 1.29
N ARG A 104 -4.90 -8.84 1.87
CA ARG A 104 -5.80 -7.91 1.15
C ARG A 104 -5.21 -6.52 0.97
N VAL A 105 -4.00 -6.28 1.46
CA VAL A 105 -3.30 -4.98 1.40
C VAL A 105 -2.29 -5.01 0.28
N PHE A 106 -2.45 -4.13 -0.71
CA PHE A 106 -1.67 -4.12 -1.94
C PHE A 106 -0.98 -2.78 -2.19
N GLU A 107 0.19 -2.86 -2.80
CA GLU A 107 0.81 -1.71 -3.45
C GLU A 107 0.07 -1.44 -4.78
N LEU A 108 -0.02 -0.17 -5.21
CA LEU A 108 -0.82 0.21 -6.39
C LEU A 108 -0.49 -0.60 -7.65
N THR A 109 0.80 -0.76 -7.98
CA THR A 109 1.22 -1.51 -9.17
C THR A 109 1.00 -3.01 -9.01
N GLU A 110 1.22 -3.55 -7.80
CA GLU A 110 0.87 -4.93 -7.44
C GLU A 110 -0.62 -5.18 -7.67
N PHE A 111 -1.49 -4.28 -7.19
CA PHE A 111 -2.93 -4.39 -7.36
C PHE A 111 -3.36 -4.37 -8.83
N LEU A 112 -2.82 -3.42 -9.60
CA LEU A 112 -3.14 -3.28 -11.04
C LEU A 112 -2.74 -4.53 -11.83
N VAL A 113 -1.55 -5.07 -11.59
CA VAL A 113 -1.02 -6.20 -12.36
C VAL A 113 -1.55 -7.54 -11.84
N ASP A 114 -1.49 -7.77 -10.53
CA ASP A 114 -1.74 -9.08 -9.95
C ASP A 114 -3.21 -9.33 -9.61
N VAL A 115 -3.99 -8.28 -9.30
CA VAL A 115 -5.42 -8.41 -9.01
C VAL A 115 -6.26 -8.07 -10.24
N LEU A 116 -6.09 -6.86 -10.78
CA LEU A 116 -6.90 -6.39 -11.91
C LEU A 116 -6.44 -6.93 -13.26
N LYS A 117 -5.28 -7.57 -13.33
CA LYS A 117 -4.71 -8.16 -14.56
C LYS A 117 -4.54 -7.14 -15.68
N VAL A 118 -4.18 -5.90 -15.34
CA VAL A 118 -3.88 -4.85 -16.32
C VAL A 118 -2.60 -5.21 -17.07
N THR A 119 -2.74 -5.48 -18.36
CA THR A 119 -1.60 -5.77 -19.27
C THR A 119 -1.30 -4.62 -20.22
N GLU A 120 -2.23 -3.68 -20.37
CA GLU A 120 -2.13 -2.56 -21.32
C GLU A 120 -2.66 -1.27 -20.68
N VAL A 121 -1.98 -0.16 -20.95
CA VAL A 121 -2.39 1.19 -20.56
C VAL A 121 -2.46 2.04 -21.82
N THR A 122 -3.62 2.67 -22.05
CA THR A 122 -3.81 3.53 -23.22
C THR A 122 -3.23 4.93 -22.96
N GLY A 123 -2.34 5.38 -23.85
CA GLY A 123 -1.75 6.72 -23.81
C GLY A 123 -0.34 6.72 -24.38
N GLU A 124 0.18 7.91 -24.73
CA GLU A 124 1.55 8.09 -25.16
C GLU A 124 2.27 9.02 -24.20
N PHE A 125 3.50 8.65 -23.82
CA PHE A 125 4.37 9.47 -23.00
C PHE A 125 5.78 9.51 -23.64
N PRO A 126 6.03 10.42 -24.61
CA PRO A 126 7.22 10.40 -25.47
C PRO A 126 8.47 10.98 -24.77
N TYR A 127 8.66 10.64 -23.50
CA TYR A 127 9.79 11.07 -22.69
C TYR A 127 10.58 9.87 -22.18
N ARG A 128 11.88 10.07 -21.93
CA ARG A 128 12.73 9.06 -21.30
C ARG A 128 12.44 9.03 -19.80
N VAL A 129 12.17 7.86 -19.25
CA VAL A 129 11.86 7.66 -17.83
C VAL A 129 12.98 6.86 -17.16
N GLY A 130 13.50 7.38 -16.04
CA GLY A 130 14.32 6.60 -15.13
C GLY A 130 13.41 5.85 -14.16
N LEU A 131 13.41 4.52 -14.22
CA LEU A 131 12.63 3.70 -13.29
C LEU A 131 13.41 3.50 -11.99
N HIS A 132 12.92 4.06 -10.90
CA HIS A 132 13.43 3.77 -9.56
C HIS A 132 12.56 2.69 -8.90
N GLN A 133 13.16 1.55 -8.59
CA GLN A 133 12.49 0.49 -7.86
C GLN A 133 12.78 0.63 -6.36
N SER A 134 11.72 0.75 -5.57
CA SER A 134 11.85 0.94 -4.12
C SER A 134 12.42 -0.30 -3.44
N CYS A 135 13.28 -0.12 -2.44
CA CYS A 135 13.85 -1.24 -1.69
C CYS A 135 12.79 -2.11 -1.00
N HIS A 136 11.73 -1.50 -0.46
CA HIS A 136 10.62 -2.23 0.16
C HIS A 136 9.78 -2.98 -0.89
N GLY A 137 9.52 -2.35 -2.05
CA GLY A 137 8.87 -3.01 -3.18
C GLY A 137 9.65 -4.21 -3.69
N LEU A 138 10.97 -4.08 -3.80
CA LEU A 138 11.85 -5.16 -4.24
C LEU A 138 12.03 -6.23 -3.17
N ARG A 139 12.57 -5.89 -1.99
CA ARG A 139 13.07 -6.87 -1.02
C ARG A 139 11.99 -7.42 -0.10
N GLU A 140 10.97 -6.63 0.22
CA GLU A 140 9.91 -7.05 1.14
C GLU A 140 8.66 -7.53 0.41
N LEU A 141 8.23 -6.80 -0.62
CA LEU A 141 7.04 -7.12 -1.41
C LEU A 141 7.33 -7.99 -2.64
N ARG A 142 8.59 -8.08 -3.10
CA ARG A 142 9.02 -8.90 -4.25
C ARG A 142 8.33 -8.54 -5.57
N LEU A 143 8.10 -7.25 -5.81
CA LEU A 143 7.37 -6.74 -6.98
C LEU A 143 8.16 -6.76 -8.29
N ALA A 144 9.49 -6.92 -8.24
CA ALA A 144 10.31 -7.05 -9.43
C ALA A 144 11.58 -7.86 -9.15
N SER A 145 12.27 -8.25 -10.22
CA SER A 145 13.55 -8.95 -10.15
C SER A 145 14.66 -8.02 -9.69
N TYR A 146 15.53 -8.50 -8.80
CA TYR A 146 16.73 -7.79 -8.40
C TYR A 146 17.73 -7.74 -9.56
N SER A 147 18.44 -6.61 -9.70
CA SER A 147 19.57 -6.49 -10.62
C SER A 147 20.84 -7.15 -10.09
N GLU A 148 20.89 -7.42 -8.79
CA GLU A 148 21.99 -8.11 -8.10
C GLU A 148 21.89 -9.61 -8.41
N THR A 149 22.87 -10.17 -9.11
CA THR A 149 23.05 -11.63 -9.22
C THR A 149 23.55 -12.14 -7.87
N VAL A 150 22.71 -12.89 -7.15
CA VAL A 150 23.11 -13.64 -5.96
C VAL A 150 23.58 -15.03 -6.37
#